data_AF-A0A9P0I374-F1
#
_entry.id   AF-A0A9P0I374-F1
#
_cell.length_a   1.000
_cell.length_b   1.000
_cell.length_c   1.000
_cell.angle_alpha   90.00
_cell.angle_beta   90.00
_cell.angle_gamma   90.00
#
_symmetry.space_group_name_H-M   'P 1'
#
loop_
_entity.id
_entity.type
_entity.pdbx_description
1 polymer ?
#
loop_
_entity_poly.entity_id
_entity_poly.type
_entity_poly.pdbx_seq_one_letter_code
_entity_poly.pdbx_strand_id
1 'polypeptide(L)'
;MADIIDNEEIDRDTVEPEALEQHFRKKYKLLTECAVTLKKSYINKLHATKSLKLAVSLSDNSIEVYQLNNTSLTKICKLSGHDKTLTEVVCDPKEDHLLYSAAQDGLVKLWDTRASGSCVQEYKDEEEELVKPYECMDISCNGRVLCAGSQLVEDDAYLVFWDNRVTKPLGGYWNSHTDDITQVKFHKSQTEILATGSLDGLINIFNVMELSEDDALTYSLNVENSVEKLSWLDEKQVACITQSNDLQFWDTESGDLLRTFTRDKISRSIKRSKADDCYLVDTYTSIDDTTVVLAGSYGGNGHVLRSAAAAAGGRLQPAAHFPANRQTVSCCHYDKDRDMLVTAGEAAIISVWIGSEAAENETTFGKISQSMNKLHMNRHKPY
;
A
#
# COMPACT_ATOMS: atom_id res chain seq x y z
N MET A 1 23.84 -43.26 11.01
CA MET A 1 23.28 -42.04 10.41
C MET A 1 23.97 -40.90 11.11
N ALA A 2 24.82 -40.16 10.40
CA ALA A 2 25.38 -38.93 10.95
C ALA A 2 24.27 -37.89 10.91
N ASP A 3 23.92 -37.33 12.06
CA ASP A 3 23.02 -36.21 12.15
C ASP A 3 23.61 -35.06 11.34
N ILE A 4 22.90 -34.66 10.29
CA ILE A 4 23.19 -33.41 9.58
C ILE A 4 22.80 -32.33 10.59
N ILE A 5 23.80 -31.77 11.28
CA ILE A 5 23.63 -30.52 12.00
C ILE A 5 23.48 -29.47 10.92
N ASP A 6 22.23 -29.12 10.60
CA ASP A 6 21.92 -27.89 9.86
C ASP A 6 22.40 -26.74 10.75
N ASN A 7 23.62 -26.26 10.49
CA ASN A 7 24.04 -24.96 10.96
C ASN A 7 23.24 -23.93 10.16
N GLU A 8 21.99 -23.70 10.57
CA GLU A 8 21.17 -22.64 9.98
C GLU A 8 21.91 -21.32 10.13
N GLU A 9 22.29 -20.75 8.99
CA GLU A 9 22.99 -19.48 8.96
C GLU A 9 22.04 -18.38 9.44
N ILE A 10 22.32 -17.79 10.60
CA ILE A 10 21.50 -16.72 11.17
C ILE A 10 21.70 -15.44 10.38
N ASP A 11 20.60 -14.83 9.94
CA ASP A 11 20.62 -13.56 9.23
C ASP A 11 21.15 -12.42 10.11
N ARG A 12 22.11 -11.67 9.57
CA ARG A 12 22.81 -10.60 10.26
C ARG A 12 23.16 -9.47 9.28
N ASP A 13 23.60 -8.35 9.84
CA ASP A 13 24.14 -7.28 9.01
C ASP A 13 25.48 -7.70 8.40
N THR A 14 25.63 -7.43 7.11
CA THR A 14 26.85 -7.71 6.33
C THR A 14 27.96 -6.68 6.56
N VAL A 15 27.66 -5.63 7.32
CA VAL A 15 28.56 -4.53 7.65
C VAL A 15 28.48 -4.25 9.15
N GLU A 16 29.58 -3.78 9.72
CA GLU A 16 29.63 -3.41 11.13
C GLU A 16 28.66 -2.25 11.44
N PRO A 17 28.08 -2.19 12.65
CA PRO A 17 27.09 -1.17 13.03
C PRO A 17 27.56 0.28 12.80
N GLU A 18 28.85 0.54 13.00
CA GLU A 18 29.47 1.87 12.84
C GLU A 18 29.53 2.33 11.38
N ALA A 19 29.67 1.38 10.45
CA ALA A 19 29.71 1.62 9.01
C ALA A 19 28.32 1.56 8.38
N LEU A 20 27.37 0.84 9.00
CA LEU A 20 26.01 0.66 8.50
C LEU A 20 25.32 1.99 8.23
N GLU A 21 25.32 2.90 9.21
CA GLU A 21 24.66 4.21 9.09
C GLU A 21 25.25 5.10 7.99
N GLN A 22 26.49 4.86 7.57
CA GLN A 22 27.17 5.62 6.51
C GLN A 22 26.69 5.20 5.12
N HIS A 23 26.16 3.98 4.97
CA HIS A 23 25.60 3.50 3.70
C HIS A 23 24.22 4.08 3.39
N PHE A 24 23.42 4.39 4.42
CA PHE A 24 22.06 4.91 4.27
C PHE A 24 22.03 6.43 4.41
N ARG A 25 22.02 7.10 3.25
CA ARG A 25 22.13 8.57 3.16
C ARG A 25 20.87 9.30 3.58
N LYS A 26 19.68 8.81 3.20
CA LYS A 26 18.40 9.41 3.57
C LYS A 26 18.10 9.07 5.02
N LYS A 27 17.81 10.09 5.83
CA LYS A 27 17.54 9.95 7.27
C LYS A 27 16.09 10.28 7.55
N TYR A 28 15.37 9.31 8.10
CA TYR A 28 14.01 9.49 8.60
C TYR A 28 14.00 9.48 10.12
N LYS A 29 13.18 10.35 10.72
CA LYS A 29 12.92 10.38 12.15
C LYS A 29 11.52 9.83 12.41
N LEU A 30 11.37 9.02 13.45
CA LEU A 30 10.07 8.61 13.93
C LEU A 30 9.36 9.82 14.54
N LEU A 31 8.30 10.28 13.89
CA LEU A 31 7.50 11.44 14.32
C LEU A 31 6.53 11.05 15.42
N THR A 32 5.77 9.97 15.20
CA THR A 32 4.81 9.42 16.15
C THR A 32 4.59 7.94 15.85
N GLU A 33 4.21 7.20 16.87
CA GLU A 33 3.73 5.83 16.74
C GLU A 33 2.45 5.64 17.57
N CYS A 34 1.57 4.74 17.12
CA CYS A 34 0.35 4.42 17.83
C CYS A 34 0.05 2.92 17.67
N ALA A 35 -0.10 2.21 18.79
CA ALA A 35 -0.67 0.87 18.79
C ALA A 35 -2.19 0.98 18.63
N VAL A 36 -2.73 0.34 17.59
CA VAL A 36 -4.15 0.41 17.23
C VAL A 36 -5.01 -0.35 18.24
N THR A 37 -4.47 -1.44 18.78
CA THR A 37 -5.13 -2.25 19.80
C THR A 37 -4.12 -2.81 20.80
N LEU A 38 -4.58 -3.05 22.03
CA LEU A 38 -3.80 -3.75 23.06
C LEU A 38 -3.90 -5.28 22.95
N LYS A 39 -4.82 -5.77 22.12
CA LYS A 39 -4.97 -7.21 21.83
C LYS A 39 -3.97 -7.61 20.74
N LYS A 40 -3.55 -8.87 20.73
CA LYS A 40 -2.77 -9.42 19.62
C LYS A 40 -3.62 -9.34 18.33
N SER A 41 -3.20 -8.51 17.39
CA SER A 41 -3.84 -8.26 16.10
C SER A 41 -2.78 -7.81 15.10
N TYR A 42 -3.11 -7.85 13.82
CA TYR A 42 -2.24 -7.45 12.72
C TYR A 42 -2.94 -6.36 11.91
N ILE A 43 -2.18 -5.39 11.38
CA ILE A 43 -2.69 -4.48 10.36
C ILE A 43 -2.37 -5.10 8.99
N ASN A 44 -3.41 -5.30 8.18
CA ASN A 44 -3.28 -5.97 6.88
C ASN A 44 -3.04 -4.96 5.76
N LYS A 45 -3.82 -3.88 5.73
CA LYS A 45 -3.75 -2.81 4.73
C LYS A 45 -3.82 -1.44 5.39
N LEU A 46 -3.21 -0.48 4.72
CA LEU A 46 -3.14 0.92 5.13
C LEU A 46 -3.34 1.78 3.88
N HIS A 47 -4.25 2.75 3.96
CA HIS A 47 -4.37 3.80 2.97
C HIS A 47 -4.49 5.16 3.65
N ALA A 48 -3.96 6.20 2.99
CA ALA A 48 -3.96 7.54 3.55
C ALA A 48 -4.44 8.57 2.53
N THR A 49 -5.07 9.63 3.03
CA THR A 49 -5.47 10.79 2.24
C THR A 49 -4.42 11.90 2.29
N LYS A 50 -4.53 12.87 1.38
CA LYS A 50 -3.67 14.08 1.38
C LYS A 50 -3.84 14.95 2.63
N SER A 51 -4.95 14.80 3.35
CA SER A 51 -5.21 15.47 4.63
C SER A 51 -4.59 14.75 5.82
N LEU A 52 -3.87 13.63 5.59
CA LEU A 52 -3.26 12.80 6.62
C LEU A 52 -4.28 12.03 7.48
N LYS A 53 -5.43 11.69 6.89
CA LYS A 53 -6.32 10.68 7.44
C LYS A 53 -5.85 9.31 7.01
N LEU A 54 -5.64 8.42 7.98
CA LEU A 54 -5.13 7.07 7.79
C LEU A 54 -6.25 6.07 8.08
N ALA A 55 -6.55 5.19 7.14
CA ALA A 55 -7.43 4.05 7.34
C ALA A 55 -6.59 2.78 7.39
N VAL A 56 -6.77 1.97 8.44
CA VAL A 56 -6.09 0.68 8.59
C VAL A 56 -7.10 -0.45 8.74
N SER A 57 -6.89 -1.54 8.02
CA SER A 57 -7.65 -2.77 8.20
C SER A 57 -6.96 -3.67 9.22
N LEU A 58 -7.76 -4.29 10.10
CA LEU A 58 -7.28 -5.17 11.15
C LEU A 58 -7.65 -6.63 10.89
N SER A 59 -6.90 -7.53 11.52
CA SER A 59 -7.16 -8.97 11.48
C SER A 59 -8.50 -9.42 12.10
N ASP A 60 -9.22 -8.52 12.79
CA ASP A 60 -10.57 -8.76 13.33
C ASP A 60 -11.68 -8.27 12.36
N ASN A 61 -11.35 -8.05 11.09
CA ASN A 61 -12.21 -7.55 10.01
C ASN A 61 -12.75 -6.13 10.24
N SER A 62 -12.19 -5.40 11.20
CA SER A 62 -12.55 -4.01 11.44
C SER A 62 -11.59 -3.04 10.77
N ILE A 63 -12.08 -1.82 10.53
CA ILE A 63 -11.28 -0.70 10.02
C ILE A 63 -11.17 0.32 11.13
N GLU A 64 -9.96 0.80 11.40
CA GLU A 64 -9.76 1.94 12.27
C GLU A 64 -9.25 3.14 11.48
N VAL A 65 -9.81 4.30 11.78
CA VAL A 65 -9.47 5.55 11.10
C VAL A 65 -8.82 6.50 12.08
N TYR A 66 -7.67 7.05 11.68
CA TYR A 66 -6.88 7.98 12.45
C TYR A 66 -6.67 9.27 11.67
N GLN A 67 -6.54 10.38 12.39
CA GLN A 67 -6.05 11.64 11.85
C GLN A 67 -4.66 11.88 12.41
N LEU A 68 -3.69 12.13 11.55
CA LEU A 68 -2.40 12.66 11.97
C LEU A 68 -2.51 14.18 12.10
N ASN A 69 -2.29 14.67 13.32
CA ASN A 69 -2.33 16.09 13.66
C ASN A 69 -0.96 16.51 14.20
N ASN A 70 -0.17 17.22 13.38
CA ASN A 70 1.22 17.58 13.66
C ASN A 70 2.04 16.34 14.07
N THR A 71 2.15 16.07 15.38
CA THR A 71 3.01 15.04 15.96
C THR A 71 2.23 13.94 16.68
N SER A 72 0.92 13.81 16.49
CA SER A 72 0.14 12.76 17.14
C SER A 72 -0.94 12.16 16.25
N LEU A 73 -1.19 10.87 16.44
CA LEU A 73 -2.29 10.14 15.82
C LEU A 73 -3.50 10.14 16.75
N THR A 74 -4.62 10.66 16.27
CA THR A 74 -5.89 10.65 17.00
C THR A 74 -6.88 9.73 16.29
N LYS A 75 -7.40 8.72 16.99
CA LYS A 75 -8.46 7.85 16.47
C LYS A 75 -9.74 8.64 16.24
N ILE A 76 -10.28 8.57 15.03
CA ILE A 76 -11.54 9.19 14.63
C ILE A 76 -12.70 8.22 14.91
N CYS A 77 -12.64 7.02 14.35
CA CYS A 77 -13.70 6.02 14.48
C CYS A 77 -13.17 4.60 14.27
N LYS A 78 -14.00 3.62 14.65
CA LYS A 78 -13.86 2.21 14.30
C LYS A 78 -15.08 1.82 13.46
N LEU A 79 -14.85 1.18 12.32
CA LEU A 79 -15.87 0.72 11.38
C LEU A 79 -15.89 -0.80 11.43
N SER A 80 -17.08 -1.39 11.47
CA SER A 80 -17.24 -2.85 11.55
C SER A 80 -18.54 -3.25 10.87
N GLY A 81 -18.51 -4.38 10.16
CA GLY A 81 -19.68 -4.87 9.44
C GLY A 81 -19.40 -5.85 8.31
N HIS A 82 -18.14 -6.14 7.99
CA HIS A 82 -17.79 -7.28 7.14
C HIS A 82 -17.85 -8.57 7.96
N ASP A 83 -18.36 -9.64 7.35
CA ASP A 83 -18.58 -10.93 8.01
C ASP A 83 -17.41 -11.91 7.79
N LYS A 84 -16.56 -11.61 6.81
CA LYS A 84 -15.36 -12.39 6.48
C LYS A 84 -14.13 -11.48 6.39
N THR A 85 -12.99 -12.10 6.09
CA THR A 85 -11.68 -11.47 5.98
C THR A 85 -11.76 -10.19 5.16
N LEU A 86 -11.40 -9.09 5.80
CA LEU A 86 -11.23 -7.79 5.17
C LEU A 86 -9.93 -7.78 4.38
N THR A 87 -10.02 -7.59 3.06
CA THR A 87 -8.89 -7.78 2.14
C THR A 87 -8.33 -6.46 1.63
N GLU A 88 -9.13 -5.41 1.54
CA GLU A 88 -8.64 -4.10 1.08
C GLU A 88 -9.39 -2.92 1.74
N VAL A 89 -8.68 -1.79 1.91
CA VAL A 89 -9.26 -0.52 2.35
C VAL A 89 -8.65 0.63 1.54
N VAL A 90 -9.51 1.46 0.94
CA VAL A 90 -9.09 2.57 0.08
C VAL A 90 -9.87 3.82 0.45
N CYS A 91 -9.18 4.93 0.66
CA CYS A 91 -9.82 6.22 0.91
C CYS A 91 -10.27 6.85 -0.41
N ASP A 92 -11.40 7.56 -0.40
CA ASP A 92 -11.85 8.26 -1.60
C ASP A 92 -10.83 9.36 -2.01
N PRO A 93 -10.48 9.48 -3.31
CA PRO A 93 -9.47 10.42 -3.77
C PRO A 93 -9.94 11.89 -3.79
N LYS A 94 -11.24 12.15 -3.63
CA LYS A 94 -11.86 13.49 -3.65
C LYS A 94 -12.48 13.87 -2.31
N GLU A 95 -13.13 12.92 -1.65
CA GLU A 95 -13.93 13.14 -0.44
C GLU A 95 -13.27 12.52 0.78
N ASP A 96 -12.58 13.37 1.53
CA ASP A 96 -11.68 12.97 2.62
C ASP A 96 -12.35 12.21 3.78
N HIS A 97 -13.68 12.23 3.86
CA HIS A 97 -14.49 11.57 4.89
C HIS A 97 -15.03 10.20 4.45
N LEU A 98 -14.87 9.84 3.18
CA LEU A 98 -15.33 8.59 2.60
C LEU A 98 -14.17 7.62 2.43
N LEU A 99 -14.47 6.34 2.63
CA LEU A 99 -13.56 5.25 2.30
C LEU A 99 -14.36 4.00 1.90
N TYR A 100 -13.71 3.16 1.13
CA TYR A 100 -14.22 1.91 0.61
C TYR A 100 -13.46 0.74 1.21
N SER A 101 -14.12 -0.40 1.32
CA SER A 101 -13.47 -1.65 1.68
C SER A 101 -14.03 -2.83 0.91
N ALA A 102 -13.19 -3.83 0.68
CA ALA A 102 -13.56 -5.10 0.08
C ALA A 102 -13.19 -6.26 1.00
N ALA A 103 -13.95 -7.35 0.91
CA ALA A 103 -13.74 -8.53 1.74
C ALA A 103 -14.16 -9.82 1.03
N GLN A 104 -13.75 -10.95 1.62
CA GLN A 104 -14.10 -12.30 1.16
C GLN A 104 -15.59 -12.66 1.35
N ASP A 105 -16.39 -11.77 1.95
CA ASP A 105 -17.86 -11.89 2.00
C ASP A 105 -18.53 -11.51 0.67
N GLY A 106 -17.74 -11.06 -0.31
CA GLY A 106 -18.21 -10.66 -1.63
C GLY A 106 -18.90 -9.31 -1.64
N LEU A 107 -18.64 -8.48 -0.63
CA LEU A 107 -19.15 -7.13 -0.55
C LEU A 107 -18.01 -6.13 -0.72
N VAL A 108 -18.32 -5.07 -1.46
CA VAL A 108 -17.63 -3.79 -1.32
C VAL A 108 -18.51 -2.88 -0.47
N LYS A 109 -17.95 -2.20 0.53
CA LYS A 109 -18.68 -1.31 1.44
C LYS A 109 -18.15 0.12 1.36
N LEU A 110 -19.06 1.09 1.33
CA LEU A 110 -18.76 2.52 1.51
C LEU A 110 -19.04 2.92 2.94
N TRP A 111 -18.10 3.66 3.51
CA TRP A 111 -18.17 4.20 4.86
C TRP A 111 -18.01 5.71 4.83
N ASP A 112 -18.81 6.40 5.65
CA ASP A 112 -18.61 7.81 5.97
C ASP A 112 -18.14 7.90 7.42
N THR A 113 -16.94 8.45 7.61
CA THR A 113 -16.34 8.65 8.94
C THR A 113 -17.16 9.56 9.87
N ARG A 114 -18.14 10.30 9.32
CA ARG A 114 -19.10 11.13 10.05
C ARG A 114 -20.37 10.38 10.45
N ALA A 115 -20.64 9.21 9.85
CA ALA A 115 -21.85 8.42 10.06
C ALA A 115 -21.75 7.44 11.25
N SER A 116 -20.98 7.79 12.28
CA SER A 116 -20.87 7.05 13.55
C SER A 116 -20.55 5.55 13.41
N GLY A 117 -19.81 5.16 12.37
CA GLY A 117 -19.34 3.79 12.19
C GLY A 117 -20.28 2.84 11.45
N SER A 118 -21.45 3.32 11.00
CA SER A 118 -22.36 2.53 10.17
C SER A 118 -21.89 2.47 8.71
N CYS A 119 -22.09 1.32 8.08
CA CYS A 119 -21.95 1.17 6.63
C CYS A 119 -23.00 2.05 5.95
N VAL A 120 -22.58 2.88 4.99
CA VAL A 120 -23.45 3.80 4.27
C VAL A 120 -24.08 3.11 3.07
N GLN A 121 -23.31 2.28 2.37
CA GLN A 121 -23.76 1.59 1.17
C GLN A 121 -22.98 0.29 0.97
N GLU A 122 -23.66 -0.75 0.50
CA GLU A 122 -23.05 -2.03 0.09
C GLU A 122 -23.19 -2.18 -1.42
N TYR A 123 -22.10 -2.54 -2.09
CA TYR A 123 -22.06 -2.86 -3.52
C TYR A 123 -21.93 -4.37 -3.64
N LYS A 124 -22.90 -4.96 -4.33
CA LYS A 124 -23.02 -6.40 -4.58
C LYS A 124 -23.90 -6.61 -5.80
N ASP A 125 -23.75 -7.76 -6.45
CA ASP A 125 -24.75 -8.20 -7.41
C ASP A 125 -25.87 -8.94 -6.66
N GLU A 126 -27.09 -8.38 -6.64
CA GLU A 126 -28.24 -9.02 -6.00
C GLU A 126 -28.91 -10.07 -6.89
N GLU A 127 -28.61 -10.06 -8.19
CA GLU A 127 -29.20 -10.96 -9.17
C GLU A 127 -28.39 -12.27 -9.30
N GLU A 128 -27.19 -12.31 -8.72
CA GLU A 128 -26.26 -13.42 -8.81
C GLU A 128 -26.25 -14.27 -7.54
N GLU A 129 -26.43 -15.59 -7.68
CA GLU A 129 -26.43 -16.52 -6.55
C GLU A 129 -24.99 -16.86 -6.08
N LEU A 130 -24.01 -16.71 -6.96
CA LEU A 130 -22.61 -17.02 -6.69
C LEU A 130 -21.92 -15.87 -5.95
N VAL A 131 -21.48 -16.14 -4.72
CA VAL A 131 -20.71 -15.16 -3.93
C VAL A 131 -19.24 -15.20 -4.34
N LYS A 132 -18.74 -14.09 -4.88
CA LYS A 132 -17.34 -13.90 -5.28
C LYS A 132 -16.54 -13.32 -4.11
N PRO A 133 -15.61 -14.07 -3.47
CA PRO A 133 -14.80 -13.53 -2.40
C PRO A 133 -13.75 -12.57 -2.97
N TYR A 134 -13.79 -11.29 -2.59
CA TYR A 134 -12.85 -10.28 -3.10
C TYR A 134 -11.53 -10.29 -2.33
N GLU A 135 -10.41 -10.29 -3.05
CA GLU A 135 -9.03 -10.24 -2.53
C GLU A 135 -8.41 -8.84 -2.61
N CYS A 136 -8.92 -8.01 -3.51
CA CYS A 136 -8.42 -6.66 -3.69
C CYS A 136 -9.49 -5.73 -4.25
N MET A 137 -9.28 -4.43 -4.09
CA MET A 137 -10.07 -3.41 -4.77
C MET A 137 -9.28 -2.12 -4.97
N ASP A 138 -9.78 -1.27 -5.87
CA ASP A 138 -9.37 0.12 -5.95
C ASP A 138 -10.47 1.02 -6.52
N ILE A 139 -10.27 2.33 -6.40
CA ILE A 139 -11.13 3.36 -6.97
C ILE A 139 -10.34 4.23 -7.95
N SER A 140 -10.94 4.49 -9.10
CA SER A 140 -10.41 5.41 -10.11
C SER A 140 -10.10 6.80 -9.50
N CYS A 141 -9.08 7.48 -10.04
CA CYS A 141 -8.58 8.75 -9.50
C CYS A 141 -9.59 9.92 -9.54
N ASN A 142 -10.70 9.79 -10.28
CA ASN A 142 -11.83 10.72 -10.26
C ASN A 142 -12.90 10.39 -9.20
N GLY A 143 -12.77 9.26 -8.50
CA GLY A 143 -13.69 8.78 -7.48
C GLY A 143 -15.01 8.25 -8.04
N ARG A 144 -15.06 7.74 -9.27
CA ARG A 144 -16.33 7.30 -9.91
C ARG A 144 -16.47 5.80 -10.06
N VAL A 145 -15.43 5.16 -10.57
CA VAL A 145 -15.44 3.71 -10.85
C VAL A 145 -14.68 2.99 -9.74
N LEU A 146 -15.34 2.00 -9.15
CA LEU A 146 -14.77 1.00 -8.24
C LEU A 146 -14.50 -0.26 -9.05
N CYS A 147 -13.40 -0.95 -8.75
CA CYS A 147 -13.14 -2.30 -9.25
C CYS A 147 -12.69 -3.19 -8.10
N ALA A 148 -13.22 -4.41 -8.02
CA ALA A 148 -12.78 -5.44 -7.09
C ALA A 148 -12.36 -6.70 -7.85
N GLY A 149 -11.28 -7.33 -7.41
CA GLY A 149 -10.79 -8.62 -7.93
C GLY A 149 -11.10 -9.75 -6.96
N SER A 150 -11.55 -10.89 -7.47
CA SER A 150 -11.90 -12.06 -6.66
C SER A 150 -10.79 -13.12 -6.60
N GLN A 151 -10.96 -14.07 -5.68
CA GLN A 151 -10.33 -15.39 -5.82
C GLN A 151 -10.89 -16.11 -7.05
N LEU A 152 -10.23 -17.18 -7.47
CA LEU A 152 -10.74 -18.16 -8.40
C LEU A 152 -11.96 -18.84 -7.78
N VAL A 153 -13.12 -18.69 -8.42
CA VAL A 153 -14.36 -19.34 -7.99
C VAL A 153 -14.84 -20.22 -9.13
N GLU A 154 -14.98 -21.52 -8.83
CA GLU A 154 -15.17 -22.55 -9.85
C GLU A 154 -14.01 -22.56 -10.83
N ASP A 155 -14.18 -21.99 -12.03
CA ASP A 155 -13.16 -21.95 -13.09
C ASP A 155 -12.80 -20.51 -13.50
N ASP A 156 -13.41 -19.48 -12.90
CA ASP A 156 -13.25 -18.08 -13.31
C ASP A 156 -12.71 -17.19 -12.19
N ALA A 157 -11.91 -16.20 -12.56
CA ALA A 157 -11.51 -15.10 -11.70
C ALA A 157 -12.21 -13.81 -12.17
N TYR A 158 -12.83 -13.09 -11.24
CA TYR A 158 -13.74 -11.99 -11.58
C TYR A 158 -13.14 -10.64 -11.20
N LEU A 159 -13.02 -9.75 -12.18
CA LEU A 159 -12.97 -8.31 -11.96
C LEU A 159 -14.40 -7.78 -12.05
N VAL A 160 -14.89 -7.09 -11.03
CA VAL A 160 -16.26 -6.55 -11.01
C VAL A 160 -16.20 -5.05 -10.83
N PHE A 161 -16.96 -4.31 -11.64
CA PHE A 161 -16.96 -2.86 -11.68
C PHE A 161 -18.27 -2.27 -11.15
N TRP A 162 -18.17 -1.14 -10.45
CA TRP A 162 -19.33 -0.35 -10.01
C TRP A 162 -19.12 1.14 -10.27
N ASP A 163 -20.22 1.85 -10.53
CA ASP A 163 -20.26 3.30 -10.35
C ASP A 163 -20.50 3.57 -8.86
N ASN A 164 -19.74 4.46 -8.24
CA ASN A 164 -19.85 4.71 -6.81
C ASN A 164 -21.24 5.21 -6.37
N ARG A 165 -22.08 5.70 -7.28
CA ARG A 165 -23.45 6.13 -7.02
C ARG A 165 -24.48 5.00 -7.09
N VAL A 166 -24.12 3.85 -7.65
CA VAL A 166 -25.05 2.76 -7.97
C VAL A 166 -24.55 1.47 -7.33
N THR A 167 -25.42 0.77 -6.60
CA THR A 167 -25.07 -0.48 -5.90
C THR A 167 -24.97 -1.68 -6.84
N LYS A 168 -25.74 -1.67 -7.94
CA LYS A 168 -25.70 -2.68 -8.99
C LYS A 168 -24.37 -2.59 -9.76
N PRO A 169 -23.69 -3.71 -10.07
CA PRO A 169 -22.50 -3.68 -10.89
C PRO A 169 -22.77 -3.11 -12.28
N LEU A 170 -21.76 -2.44 -12.83
CA LEU A 170 -21.71 -1.99 -14.23
C LEU A 170 -21.43 -3.16 -15.19
N GLY A 171 -20.73 -4.17 -14.69
CA GLY A 171 -20.24 -5.32 -15.46
C GLY A 171 -18.99 -5.89 -14.81
N GLY A 172 -18.30 -6.78 -15.52
CA GLY A 172 -17.06 -7.39 -15.06
C GLY A 172 -16.14 -7.75 -16.22
N TYR A 173 -15.00 -8.33 -15.88
CA TYR A 173 -14.09 -9.08 -16.76
C TYR A 173 -13.85 -10.45 -16.12
N TRP A 174 -13.89 -11.53 -16.90
CA TRP A 174 -13.96 -12.90 -16.41
C TRP A 174 -12.90 -13.82 -17.02
N ASN A 175 -12.33 -13.42 -18.16
CA ASN A 175 -11.38 -14.23 -18.92
C ASN A 175 -9.97 -13.64 -18.92
N SER A 176 -9.75 -12.58 -18.14
CA SER A 176 -8.48 -11.85 -18.07
C SER A 176 -7.44 -12.58 -17.24
N HIS A 177 -7.87 -13.27 -16.19
CA HIS A 177 -7.01 -14.00 -15.26
C HIS A 177 -7.54 -15.41 -15.03
N THR A 178 -6.62 -16.36 -14.80
CA THR A 178 -6.95 -17.78 -14.61
C THR A 178 -6.71 -18.28 -13.19
N ASP A 179 -6.39 -17.38 -12.26
CA ASP A 179 -6.15 -17.65 -10.84
C ASP A 179 -6.48 -16.38 -10.01
N ASP A 180 -6.40 -16.48 -8.68
CA ASP A 180 -6.76 -15.40 -7.75
C ASP A 180 -6.19 -14.04 -8.16
N ILE A 181 -7.05 -13.02 -8.23
CA ILE A 181 -6.64 -11.64 -8.54
C ILE A 181 -6.15 -10.99 -7.25
N THR A 182 -4.83 -10.88 -7.12
CA THR A 182 -4.17 -10.38 -5.91
C THR A 182 -4.15 -8.85 -5.83
N GLN A 183 -4.20 -8.16 -6.97
CA GLN A 183 -4.11 -6.71 -7.04
C GLN A 183 -5.01 -6.12 -8.12
N VAL A 184 -5.64 -5.01 -7.76
CA VAL A 184 -6.35 -4.08 -8.65
C VAL A 184 -5.82 -2.69 -8.28
N LYS A 185 -5.29 -1.94 -9.25
CA LYS A 185 -4.74 -0.59 -9.05
C LYS A 185 -5.08 0.32 -10.21
N PHE A 186 -5.97 1.27 -9.98
CA PHE A 186 -6.25 2.33 -10.94
C PHE A 186 -5.05 3.26 -11.06
N HIS A 187 -4.87 3.81 -12.25
CA HIS A 187 -3.84 4.79 -12.50
C HIS A 187 -4.07 6.06 -11.66
N LYS A 188 -2.99 6.68 -11.17
CA LYS A 188 -3.06 7.78 -10.19
C LYS A 188 -3.64 9.08 -10.75
N SER A 189 -3.60 9.26 -12.06
CA SER A 189 -4.00 10.49 -12.76
C SER A 189 -4.87 10.26 -14.00
N GLN A 190 -4.90 9.03 -14.53
CA GLN A 190 -5.67 8.64 -15.71
C GLN A 190 -6.81 7.77 -15.22
N THR A 191 -8.04 8.12 -15.57
CA THR A 191 -9.24 7.50 -14.99
C THR A 191 -9.60 6.17 -15.63
N GLU A 192 -9.12 5.98 -16.84
CA GLU A 192 -9.40 4.89 -17.75
C GLU A 192 -8.39 3.75 -17.63
N ILE A 193 -7.20 4.01 -17.08
CA ILE A 193 -6.14 3.01 -17.00
C ILE A 193 -6.24 2.24 -15.68
N LEU A 194 -6.26 0.92 -15.80
CA LEU A 194 -6.27 -0.03 -14.69
C LEU A 194 -5.17 -1.07 -14.87
N ALA A 195 -4.41 -1.34 -13.81
CA ALA A 195 -3.51 -2.49 -13.74
C ALA A 195 -4.06 -3.54 -12.77
N THR A 196 -4.03 -4.80 -13.16
CA THR A 196 -4.39 -5.93 -12.32
C THR A 196 -3.27 -6.96 -12.29
N GLY A 197 -3.15 -7.70 -11.20
CA GLY A 197 -2.17 -8.76 -11.03
C GLY A 197 -2.81 -9.99 -10.42
N SER A 198 -2.32 -11.17 -10.80
CA SER A 198 -2.87 -12.45 -10.35
C SER A 198 -1.77 -13.45 -9.97
N LEU A 199 -2.16 -14.49 -9.26
CA LEU A 199 -1.34 -15.67 -9.00
C LEU A 199 -0.96 -16.44 -10.28
N ASP A 200 -1.68 -16.23 -11.39
CA ASP A 200 -1.37 -16.80 -12.71
C ASP A 200 -0.04 -16.32 -13.30
N GLY A 201 0.56 -15.28 -12.70
CA GLY A 201 1.83 -14.69 -13.11
C GLY A 201 1.71 -13.64 -14.20
N LEU A 202 0.50 -13.10 -14.42
CA LEU A 202 0.23 -12.03 -15.37
C LEU A 202 -0.08 -10.72 -14.64
N ILE A 203 0.37 -9.63 -15.27
CA ILE A 203 -0.16 -8.29 -15.03
C ILE A 203 -0.93 -7.88 -16.28
N ASN A 204 -2.20 -7.55 -16.12
CA ASN A 204 -3.00 -7.03 -17.23
C ASN A 204 -3.19 -5.52 -17.08
N ILE A 205 -3.02 -4.80 -18.18
CA ILE A 205 -3.25 -3.36 -18.28
C ILE A 205 -4.47 -3.14 -19.15
N PHE A 206 -5.46 -2.43 -18.61
CA PHE A 206 -6.72 -2.15 -19.28
C PHE A 206 -6.93 -0.67 -19.54
N ASN A 207 -7.63 -0.37 -20.63
CA ASN A 207 -8.41 0.85 -20.82
C ASN A 207 -9.89 0.54 -20.58
N VAL A 208 -10.40 0.86 -19.38
CA VAL A 208 -11.76 0.52 -18.94
C VAL A 208 -12.86 1.39 -19.56
N MET A 209 -12.52 2.27 -20.49
CA MET A 209 -13.50 3.05 -21.27
C MET A 209 -14.01 2.28 -22.50
N GLU A 210 -13.34 1.20 -22.88
CA GLU A 210 -13.78 0.33 -23.97
C GLU A 210 -14.98 -0.53 -23.55
N LEU A 211 -15.76 -0.97 -24.54
CA LEU A 211 -17.07 -1.60 -24.30
C LEU A 211 -16.99 -3.08 -23.90
N SER A 212 -15.91 -3.77 -24.26
CA SER A 212 -15.70 -5.20 -23.97
C SER A 212 -14.32 -5.46 -23.39
N GLU A 213 -14.22 -6.55 -22.63
CA GLU A 213 -12.97 -7.03 -22.02
C GLU A 213 -11.82 -7.14 -23.02
N ASP A 214 -12.06 -7.79 -24.17
CA ASP A 214 -11.04 -8.01 -25.21
C ASP A 214 -10.48 -6.71 -25.79
N ASP A 215 -11.33 -5.69 -25.93
CA ASP A 215 -10.94 -4.37 -26.45
C ASP A 215 -10.29 -3.52 -25.34
N ALA A 216 -10.72 -3.71 -24.09
CA ALA A 216 -10.18 -3.03 -22.93
C ALA A 216 -8.76 -3.51 -22.60
N LEU A 217 -8.43 -4.78 -22.84
CA LEU A 217 -7.12 -5.35 -22.54
C LEU A 217 -6.04 -4.80 -23.49
N THR A 218 -5.23 -3.87 -23.00
CA THR A 218 -4.15 -3.23 -23.77
C THR A 218 -2.89 -4.11 -23.79
N TYR A 219 -2.48 -4.61 -22.63
CA TYR A 219 -1.27 -5.43 -22.47
C TYR A 219 -1.49 -6.55 -21.45
N SER A 220 -0.91 -7.71 -21.73
CA SER A 220 -0.73 -8.80 -20.78
C SER A 220 0.77 -9.06 -20.60
N LEU A 221 1.27 -8.75 -19.41
CA LEU A 221 2.69 -8.76 -19.08
C LEU A 221 3.01 -10.02 -18.27
N ASN A 222 3.90 -10.86 -18.78
CA ASN A 222 4.27 -12.12 -18.14
C ASN A 222 5.40 -11.90 -17.11
N VAL A 223 5.05 -12.02 -15.83
CA VAL A 223 5.95 -11.85 -14.68
C VAL A 223 6.77 -13.11 -14.40
N GLU A 224 6.40 -14.26 -14.97
CA GLU A 224 6.98 -15.59 -14.75
C GLU A 224 6.89 -16.09 -13.30
N ASN A 225 6.14 -15.40 -12.45
CA ASN A 225 5.90 -15.72 -11.04
C ASN A 225 4.60 -15.03 -10.58
N SER A 226 3.96 -15.55 -9.54
CA SER A 226 2.74 -14.99 -8.98
C SER A 226 2.94 -13.55 -8.50
N VAL A 227 2.01 -12.67 -8.87
CA VAL A 227 2.03 -11.25 -8.51
C VAL A 227 1.54 -11.09 -7.07
N GLU A 228 2.34 -10.48 -6.20
CA GLU A 228 1.96 -10.22 -4.80
C GLU A 228 1.49 -8.77 -4.62
N LYS A 229 2.25 -7.79 -5.14
CA LYS A 229 1.92 -6.36 -5.05
C LYS A 229 2.21 -5.61 -6.34
N LEU A 230 1.35 -4.64 -6.63
CA LEU A 230 1.49 -3.71 -7.75
C LEU A 230 1.46 -2.27 -7.25
N SER A 231 2.38 -1.45 -7.78
CA SER A 231 2.50 -0.04 -7.42
C SER A 231 2.85 0.81 -8.63
N TRP A 232 1.99 1.76 -8.96
CA TRP A 232 2.24 2.78 -9.98
C TRP A 232 3.37 3.73 -9.53
N LEU A 233 4.43 3.85 -10.32
CA LEU A 233 5.57 4.72 -10.03
C LEU A 233 5.40 6.10 -10.63
N ASP A 234 4.91 6.16 -11.87
CA ASP A 234 4.65 7.35 -12.65
C ASP A 234 3.51 7.08 -13.65
N GLU A 235 3.41 7.90 -14.70
CA GLU A 235 2.38 7.82 -15.75
C GLU A 235 2.48 6.58 -16.66
N LYS A 236 3.61 5.89 -16.65
CA LYS A 236 3.96 4.85 -17.62
C LYS A 236 4.56 3.60 -16.99
N GLN A 237 4.95 3.67 -15.72
CA GLN A 237 5.69 2.58 -15.07
C GLN A 237 4.92 2.00 -13.90
N VAL A 238 4.84 0.67 -13.91
CA VAL A 238 4.35 -0.13 -12.78
C VAL A 238 5.48 -0.97 -12.21
N ALA A 239 5.55 -1.01 -10.89
CA ALA A 239 6.40 -1.92 -10.15
C ALA A 239 5.59 -3.13 -9.70
N CYS A 240 6.18 -4.31 -9.84
CA CYS A 240 5.61 -5.57 -9.40
C CYS A 240 6.53 -6.26 -8.41
N ILE A 241 5.98 -6.61 -7.26
CA ILE A 241 6.62 -7.50 -6.28
C ILE A 241 5.98 -8.88 -6.46
N THR A 242 6.82 -9.88 -6.71
CA THR A 242 6.38 -11.28 -6.85
C THR A 242 6.32 -11.97 -5.48
N GLN A 243 5.63 -13.11 -5.41
CA GLN A 243 5.58 -13.94 -4.22
C GLN A 243 6.96 -14.47 -3.80
N SER A 244 7.89 -14.61 -4.75
CA SER A 244 9.30 -14.94 -4.48
C SER A 244 10.12 -13.77 -3.93
N ASN A 245 9.50 -12.61 -3.67
CA ASN A 245 10.15 -11.35 -3.28
C ASN A 245 11.19 -10.85 -4.31
N ASP A 246 10.92 -11.08 -5.59
CA ASP A 246 11.62 -10.40 -6.67
C ASP A 246 10.86 -9.12 -7.05
N LEU A 247 11.61 -8.11 -7.51
CA LEU A 247 11.06 -6.82 -7.92
C LEU A 247 11.26 -6.62 -9.42
N GLN A 248 10.17 -6.40 -10.13
CA GLN A 248 10.17 -6.11 -11.57
C GLN A 248 9.59 -4.71 -11.84
N PHE A 249 10.08 -4.07 -12.89
CA PHE A 249 9.60 -2.77 -13.37
C PHE A 249 9.19 -2.90 -14.83
N TRP A 250 7.98 -2.47 -15.14
CA TRP A 250 7.36 -2.62 -16.44
C TRP A 250 6.92 -1.27 -16.99
N ASP A 251 7.04 -1.09 -18.30
CA ASP A 251 6.44 0.02 -19.03
C ASP A 251 5.05 -0.38 -19.54
N THR A 252 4.04 0.42 -19.24
CA THR A 252 2.64 0.14 -19.55
C THR A 252 2.19 0.74 -20.88
N GLU A 253 3.04 1.53 -21.55
CA GLU A 253 2.78 2.04 -22.90
C GLU A 253 3.41 1.16 -23.99
N SER A 254 4.56 0.53 -23.71
CA SER A 254 5.22 -0.39 -24.64
C SER A 254 5.02 -1.86 -24.28
N GLY A 255 4.71 -2.17 -23.03
CA GLY A 255 4.63 -3.53 -22.50
C GLY A 255 6.01 -4.15 -22.21
N ASP A 256 7.08 -3.35 -22.22
CA ASP A 256 8.44 -3.87 -22.03
C ASP A 256 8.80 -4.04 -20.55
N LEU A 257 9.49 -5.14 -20.25
CA LEU A 257 10.18 -5.31 -18.97
C LEU A 257 11.42 -4.40 -18.93
N LEU A 258 11.40 -3.42 -18.05
CA LEU A 258 12.49 -2.45 -17.90
C LEU A 258 13.65 -3.00 -17.08
N ARG A 259 13.35 -3.56 -15.89
CA ARG A 259 14.37 -3.98 -14.91
C ARG A 259 13.84 -5.07 -13.99
N THR A 260 14.73 -6.00 -13.60
CA THR A 260 14.46 -7.04 -12.59
C THR A 260 15.54 -7.08 -11.51
N PHE A 261 15.11 -7.12 -10.26
CA PHE A 261 15.95 -7.28 -9.07
C PHE A 261 15.51 -8.51 -8.30
N THR A 262 16.40 -9.51 -8.22
CA THR A 262 16.12 -10.70 -7.43
C THR A 262 16.18 -10.41 -5.93
N ARG A 263 15.50 -11.22 -5.13
CA ARG A 263 15.54 -11.18 -3.66
C ARG A 263 16.97 -11.09 -3.11
N ASP A 264 17.90 -11.84 -3.68
CA ASP A 264 19.34 -11.78 -3.33
C ASP A 264 19.98 -10.40 -3.55
N LYS A 265 19.63 -9.73 -4.65
CA LYS A 265 20.16 -8.39 -4.95
C LYS A 265 19.57 -7.37 -4.00
N ILE A 266 18.29 -7.51 -3.65
CA ILE A 266 17.58 -6.65 -2.71
C ILE A 266 18.17 -6.84 -1.30
N SER A 267 18.30 -8.07 -0.82
CA SER A 267 18.91 -8.40 0.48
C SER A 267 20.31 -7.78 0.64
N ARG A 268 21.16 -7.92 -0.38
CA ARG A 268 22.49 -7.27 -0.40
C ARG A 268 22.41 -5.74 -0.39
N SER A 269 21.42 -5.15 -1.07
CA SER A 269 21.24 -3.69 -1.10
C SER A 269 20.81 -3.12 0.26
N ILE A 270 20.04 -3.88 1.05
CA ILE A 270 19.70 -3.52 2.43
C ILE A 270 20.70 -4.04 3.46
N LYS A 271 21.86 -4.56 3.01
CA LYS A 271 22.98 -5.01 3.85
C LYS A 271 22.67 -6.22 4.74
N ARG A 272 21.78 -7.12 4.33
CA ARG A 272 21.49 -8.38 5.03
C ARG A 272 22.22 -9.57 4.41
N SER A 273 22.49 -10.58 5.22
CA SER A 273 23.31 -11.74 4.82
C SER A 273 22.49 -12.86 4.23
N LYS A 274 21.23 -13.03 4.67
CA LYS A 274 20.35 -14.10 4.22
C LYS A 274 19.17 -13.55 3.44
N ALA A 275 19.10 -13.89 2.16
CA ALA A 275 18.01 -13.46 1.30
C ALA A 275 16.67 -14.09 1.72
N ASP A 276 16.69 -15.35 2.18
CA ASP A 276 15.49 -16.10 2.57
C ASP A 276 14.70 -15.50 3.74
N ASP A 277 15.34 -14.63 4.52
CA ASP A 277 14.69 -13.91 5.62
C ASP A 277 14.23 -12.50 5.19
N CYS A 278 14.59 -12.02 4.00
CA CYS A 278 14.27 -10.67 3.53
C CYS A 278 12.90 -10.63 2.84
N TYR A 279 12.06 -9.66 3.17
CA TYR A 279 10.75 -9.47 2.53
C TYR A 279 10.60 -8.05 1.99
N LEU A 280 9.72 -7.89 1.02
CA LEU A 280 9.39 -6.62 0.40
C LEU A 280 8.09 -6.06 0.96
N VAL A 281 8.09 -4.78 1.35
CA VAL A 281 6.89 -4.12 1.86
C VAL A 281 6.12 -3.49 0.72
N ASP A 282 6.75 -2.57 -0.02
CA ASP A 282 6.17 -1.88 -1.16
C ASP A 282 7.25 -1.09 -1.92
N THR A 283 6.88 -0.50 -3.05
CA THR A 283 7.67 0.44 -3.83
C THR A 283 6.94 1.75 -4.03
N TYR A 284 7.70 2.85 -4.05
CA TYR A 284 7.15 4.19 -4.26
C TYR A 284 8.18 5.12 -4.89
N THR A 285 7.69 6.20 -5.49
CA THR A 285 8.54 7.28 -6.01
C THR A 285 8.76 8.30 -4.91
N SER A 286 10.02 8.49 -4.50
CA SER A 286 10.37 9.43 -3.44
C SER A 286 10.40 10.89 -3.93
N ILE A 287 10.57 11.85 -3.02
CA ILE A 287 10.52 13.29 -3.31
C ILE A 287 11.50 13.76 -4.40
N ASP A 288 12.61 13.07 -4.60
CA ASP A 288 13.62 13.34 -5.62
C ASP A 288 13.39 12.58 -6.95
N ASP A 289 12.17 12.10 -7.16
CA ASP A 289 11.75 11.29 -8.32
C ASP A 289 12.51 9.95 -8.46
N THR A 290 13.20 9.50 -7.40
CA THR A 290 13.82 8.18 -7.40
C THR A 290 12.84 7.12 -6.92
N THR A 291 12.78 6.00 -7.65
CA THR A 291 12.06 4.81 -7.20
C THR A 291 12.77 4.18 -6.01
N VAL A 292 12.02 3.99 -4.93
CA VAL A 292 12.48 3.40 -3.68
C VAL A 292 11.71 2.11 -3.44
N VAL A 293 12.43 1.08 -3.03
CA VAL A 293 11.87 -0.16 -2.51
C VAL A 293 12.06 -0.21 -1.00
N LEU A 294 10.98 -0.44 -0.27
CA LEU A 294 11.00 -0.66 1.17
C LEU A 294 11.03 -2.17 1.44
N ALA A 295 12.00 -2.60 2.24
CA ALA A 295 12.23 -4.01 2.52
C ALA A 295 12.56 -4.22 4.01
N GLY A 296 12.17 -5.36 4.53
CA GLY A 296 12.53 -5.79 5.87
C GLY A 296 13.26 -7.11 5.89
N SER A 297 13.64 -7.54 7.09
CA SER A 297 14.10 -8.91 7.32
C SER A 297 13.49 -9.48 8.60
N TYR A 298 13.12 -10.76 8.53
CA TYR A 298 12.73 -11.58 9.68
C TYR A 298 13.92 -11.89 10.61
N GLY A 299 15.15 -11.67 10.14
CA GLY A 299 16.37 -11.87 10.91
C GLY A 299 16.42 -11.06 12.21
N GLY A 300 16.93 -11.68 13.28
CA GLY A 300 16.93 -11.10 14.62
C GLY A 300 15.53 -11.13 15.24
N ASN A 301 14.99 -9.95 15.57
CA ASN A 301 13.63 -9.83 16.12
C ASN A 301 12.56 -9.55 15.05
N GLY A 302 12.91 -9.53 13.75
CA GLY A 302 11.99 -9.18 12.66
C GLY A 302 11.74 -7.67 12.46
N HIS A 303 12.47 -6.83 13.19
CA HIS A 303 12.25 -5.38 13.23
C HIS A 303 13.11 -4.61 12.23
N VAL A 304 13.95 -5.29 11.45
CA VAL A 304 14.81 -4.63 10.48
C VAL A 304 13.94 -4.08 9.37
N LEU A 305 14.00 -2.76 9.17
CA LEU A 305 13.32 -2.05 8.09
C LEU A 305 14.30 -1.07 7.44
N ARG A 306 14.48 -1.21 6.12
CA ARG A 306 15.42 -0.44 5.32
C ARG A 306 14.84 -0.19 3.94
N SER A 307 15.38 0.78 3.23
CA SER A 307 15.02 1.01 1.84
C SER A 307 16.23 1.03 0.93
N ALA A 308 16.00 0.70 -0.33
CA ALA A 308 16.97 0.84 -1.40
C ALA A 308 16.39 1.66 -2.55
N ALA A 309 17.21 2.47 -3.19
CA ALA A 309 16.80 3.29 -4.33
C ALA A 309 17.29 2.64 -5.64
N ALA A 310 16.40 2.52 -6.62
CA ALA A 310 16.70 2.04 -7.96
C ALA A 310 17.26 3.19 -8.81
N ALA A 311 18.51 3.58 -8.53
CA ALA A 311 19.20 4.66 -9.23
C ALA A 311 19.34 4.39 -10.75
N ALA A 312 19.54 5.47 -11.53
CA ALA A 312 19.65 5.44 -13.00
C ALA A 312 20.72 4.47 -13.54
N GLY A 313 21.68 4.03 -12.73
CA GLY A 313 22.70 3.05 -13.08
C GLY A 313 22.26 1.58 -13.04
N GLY A 314 20.95 1.30 -12.90
CA GLY A 314 20.41 -0.07 -12.96
C GLY A 314 20.76 -0.96 -11.75
N ARG A 315 21.27 -0.39 -10.66
CA ARG A 315 21.59 -1.10 -9.42
C ARG A 315 20.81 -0.48 -8.26
N LEU A 316 20.32 -1.34 -7.38
CA LEU A 316 19.77 -0.92 -6.08
C LEU A 316 20.90 -0.43 -5.18
N GLN A 317 20.74 0.78 -4.67
CA GLN A 317 21.66 1.38 -3.70
C GLN A 317 20.95 1.54 -2.35
N PRO A 318 21.63 1.31 -1.22
CA PRO A 318 21.04 1.57 0.10
C PRO A 318 20.56 3.03 0.20
N ALA A 319 19.32 3.25 0.65
CA ALA A 319 18.70 4.57 0.69
C ALA A 319 18.47 5.06 2.12
N ALA A 320 17.58 4.43 2.88
CA ALA A 320 17.28 4.78 4.27
C ALA A 320 17.30 3.57 5.22
N HIS A 321 17.57 3.85 6.50
CA HIS A 321 17.49 2.89 7.60
C HIS A 321 16.51 3.43 8.66
N PHE A 322 15.62 2.57 9.16
CA PHE A 322 14.59 2.90 10.15
C PHE A 322 14.87 2.19 11.50
N PRO A 323 15.89 2.62 12.26
CA PRO A 323 16.35 1.90 13.45
C PRO A 323 15.35 1.86 14.61
N ALA A 324 14.37 2.78 14.62
CA ALA A 324 13.34 2.83 15.66
C ALA A 324 12.17 1.87 15.39
N ASN A 325 12.19 1.10 14.29
CA ASN A 325 11.09 0.21 13.93
C ASN A 325 10.98 -0.94 14.95
N ARG A 326 9.75 -1.34 15.26
CA ARG A 326 9.44 -2.29 16.34
C ARG A 326 8.56 -3.46 15.91
N GLN A 327 8.42 -3.70 14.61
CA GLN A 327 7.54 -4.71 14.07
C GLN A 327 7.98 -5.19 12.68
N THR A 328 7.50 -6.35 12.26
CA THR A 328 7.43 -6.71 10.85
C THR A 328 6.43 -5.77 10.16
N VAL A 329 6.83 -5.11 9.08
CA VAL A 329 5.96 -4.17 8.35
C VAL A 329 5.27 -4.90 7.20
N SER A 330 3.94 -4.86 7.15
CA SER A 330 3.14 -5.53 6.10
C SER A 330 2.74 -4.56 4.98
N CYS A 331 2.57 -3.29 5.31
CA CYS A 331 2.10 -2.26 4.38
C CYS A 331 2.67 -0.89 4.72
N CYS A 332 2.73 -0.02 3.72
CA CYS A 332 3.15 1.36 3.89
C CYS A 332 2.41 2.30 2.96
N HIS A 333 2.41 3.58 3.29
CA HIS A 333 1.96 4.66 2.43
C HIS A 333 3.01 5.78 2.45
N TYR A 334 3.45 6.22 1.28
CA TYR A 334 4.41 7.32 1.16
C TYR A 334 3.74 8.57 0.58
N ASP A 335 3.80 9.65 1.35
CA ASP A 335 3.39 10.99 0.92
C ASP A 335 4.61 11.76 0.42
N LYS A 336 4.68 11.87 -0.92
CA LYS A 336 5.78 12.55 -1.63
C LYS A 336 5.87 14.04 -1.31
N ASP A 337 4.74 14.72 -1.09
CA ASP A 337 4.71 16.17 -0.88
C ASP A 337 5.32 16.57 0.47
N ARG A 338 5.28 15.65 1.44
CA ARG A 338 5.77 15.88 2.81
C ARG A 338 7.05 15.10 3.15
N ASP A 339 7.55 14.31 2.21
CA ASP A 339 8.59 13.29 2.45
C ASP A 339 8.28 12.47 3.72
N MET A 340 7.06 11.95 3.78
CA MET A 340 6.53 11.25 4.94
C MET A 340 6.19 9.81 4.57
N LEU A 341 6.70 8.86 5.35
CA LEU A 341 6.38 7.45 5.21
C LEU A 341 5.54 7.02 6.41
N VAL A 342 4.40 6.37 6.15
CA VAL A 342 3.60 5.71 7.17
C VAL A 342 3.76 4.20 6.99
N THR A 343 4.08 3.49 8.04
CA THR A 343 4.25 2.02 8.02
C THR A 343 3.33 1.37 9.05
N ALA A 344 2.75 0.24 8.69
CA ALA A 344 1.94 -0.57 9.59
C ALA A 344 2.23 -2.07 9.39
N GLY A 345 1.93 -2.88 10.40
CA GLY A 345 2.45 -4.24 10.43
C GLY A 345 1.86 -5.17 11.47
N GLU A 346 2.64 -6.23 11.73
CA GLU A 346 2.20 -7.39 12.51
C GLU A 346 2.03 -7.13 14.01
N ALA A 347 2.56 -6.02 14.53
CA ALA A 347 2.37 -5.62 15.92
C ALA A 347 1.14 -4.72 16.11
N ALA A 348 0.34 -4.50 15.06
CA ALA A 348 -0.74 -3.52 15.01
C ALA A 348 -0.30 -2.11 15.42
N ILE A 349 0.93 -1.72 15.04
CA ILE A 349 1.48 -0.38 15.27
C ILE A 349 1.42 0.40 13.96
N ILE A 350 0.94 1.65 14.02
CA ILE A 350 1.12 2.65 12.96
C ILE A 350 2.32 3.51 13.35
N SER A 351 3.35 3.54 12.51
CA SER A 351 4.53 4.40 12.70
C SER A 351 4.59 5.42 11.58
N VAL A 352 4.77 6.69 11.94
CA VAL A 352 4.91 7.81 11.00
C VAL A 352 6.36 8.30 11.02
N TRP A 353 6.98 8.32 9.86
CA TRP A 353 8.37 8.70 9.64
C TRP A 353 8.42 9.95 8.78
N ILE A 354 9.25 10.92 9.15
CA ILE A 354 9.45 12.15 8.38
C ILE A 354 10.91 12.31 7.98
N GLY A 355 11.15 12.75 6.75
CA GLY A 355 12.49 13.08 6.27
C GLY A 355 13.14 14.16 7.14
N SER A 356 14.42 14.00 7.44
CA SER A 356 15.13 14.91 8.37
C SER A 356 15.18 16.36 7.87
N GLU A 357 15.21 16.59 6.55
CA GLU A 357 15.15 17.93 5.95
C GLU A 357 13.73 18.54 6.07
N ALA A 358 12.68 17.74 5.99
CA ALA A 358 11.29 18.18 6.19
C ALA A 358 10.99 18.50 7.67
N ALA A 359 11.58 17.74 8.60
CA ALA A 359 11.42 17.96 10.04
C ALA A 359 11.93 19.35 10.52
N GLU A 360 12.97 19.90 9.87
CA GLU A 360 13.46 21.25 10.18
C GLU A 360 12.46 22.33 9.73
N ASN A 361 11.77 22.11 8.60
CA ASN A 361 10.73 23.00 8.10
C ASN A 361 9.42 22.93 8.91
N GLU A 362 9.05 21.79 9.49
CA GLU A 362 7.87 21.73 10.37
C GLU A 362 8.02 22.57 11.65
N THR A 363 9.24 22.68 12.21
CA THR A 363 9.47 23.58 13.36
C THR A 363 9.28 25.06 13.03
N THR A 364 9.34 25.43 11.74
CA THR A 364 9.02 26.78 11.27
C THR A 364 7.53 26.93 10.89
N PHE A 365 6.89 25.92 10.30
CA PHE A 365 5.44 25.93 10.05
C PHE A 365 4.61 25.97 11.34
N GLY A 366 5.02 25.27 12.40
CA GLY A 366 4.40 25.34 13.72
C GLY A 366 4.49 26.74 14.37
N LYS A 367 5.51 27.54 14.01
CA LYS A 367 5.64 28.94 14.46
C LYS A 367 4.76 29.89 13.66
N ILE A 368 4.56 29.63 12.37
CA ILE A 368 3.71 30.46 11.50
C ILE A 368 2.22 30.26 11.87
N SER A 369 1.77 29.03 12.15
CA SER A 369 0.37 28.79 12.56
C SER A 369 0.05 29.38 13.93
N GLN A 370 1.00 29.36 14.88
CA GLN A 370 0.86 30.05 16.17
C GLN A 370 0.82 31.58 16.03
N SER A 371 1.51 32.16 15.02
CA SER A 371 1.48 33.60 14.76
C SER A 371 0.15 34.07 14.14
N MET A 372 -0.43 33.27 13.24
CA MET A 372 -1.74 33.57 12.62
C MET A 372 -2.89 33.46 13.63
N ASN A 373 -2.83 32.50 14.56
CA ASN A 373 -3.84 32.40 15.62
C ASN A 373 -3.81 33.57 16.61
N LYS A 374 -2.66 34.24 16.80
CA LYS A 374 -2.57 35.48 17.60
C LYS A 374 -3.16 36.70 16.88
N LEU A 375 -3.12 36.74 15.55
CA LEU A 375 -3.68 37.84 14.75
C LEU A 375 -5.22 37.83 14.70
N HIS A 376 -5.87 36.68 14.91
CA HIS A 376 -7.33 36.59 14.92
C HIS A 376 -8.01 36.91 16.26
N MET A 377 -7.27 37.10 17.36
CA MET A 377 -7.85 37.44 18.67
C MET A 377 -8.11 38.94 18.88
N ASN A 378 -7.71 39.82 17.96
CA ASN A 378 -7.90 41.28 18.06
C ASN A 378 -8.82 41.84 16.97
N ARG A 379 -10.09 41.42 16.92
CA ARG A 379 -11.14 42.19 16.23
C ARG A 379 -12.19 42.67 17.22
N HIS A 380 -12.28 43.99 17.32
CA HIS A 380 -13.17 44.77 18.18
C HIS A 380 -14.63 44.31 18.12
N LYS A 381 -15.29 44.34 19.28
CA LYS A 381 -16.76 44.34 19.41
C LYS A 381 -17.30 45.74 19.04
N PRO A 382 -18.33 45.87 18.20
CA PRO A 382 -19.11 47.09 18.14
C PRO A 382 -20.24 47.06 19.19
N TYR A 383 -20.53 48.26 19.70
CA TYR A 383 -21.69 48.61 20.52
C TYR A 383 -23.01 48.38 19.79
#